data_AF-A0A8H3IIN1-F1
#
_entry.id   AF-A0A8H3IIN1-F1
#
_cell.length_a   1.000
_cell.length_b   1.000
_cell.length_c   1.000
_cell.angle_alpha   90.00
_cell.angle_beta   90.00
_cell.angle_gamma   90.00
#
_symmetry.space_group_name_H-M   'P 1'
#
loop_
_entity.id
_entity.type
_entity.pdbx_description
1 polymer ?
#
loop_
_entity_poly.entity_id
_entity_poly.type
_entity_poly.pdbx_seq_one_letter_code
_entity_poly.pdbx_strand_id
1 'polypeptide(L)'
;MSTKTLFYCGSTTKSFTAAAMSLLVDDNEKFPDVQWNTPISSLIRDVFVLSDPWATEHITVEDALSHRTGYPGHTMGINNSDPRECTRRLRHLPMSAEPRTVWQYSNYMFTALGHAMEVLTDYEKFVLVPHLPDGRGREGAGMVISNVEDYSRYLDAMLYEKPPISKLGHTALKTPRMLLPLGSVLEELNFYSLGWIGGTVGGIHQ
;
A
#
# COMPACT_ATOMS: atom_id res chain seq x y z
N MET A 1 -5.09 12.49 -26.83
CA MET A 1 -5.43 12.46 -25.40
C MET A 1 -5.36 13.88 -24.86
N SER A 2 -6.19 14.21 -23.86
CA SER A 2 -6.16 15.49 -23.15
C SER A 2 -5.62 15.30 -21.72
N THR A 3 -5.30 16.39 -21.03
CA THR A 3 -4.88 16.37 -19.61
C THR A 3 -5.92 15.75 -18.68
N LYS A 4 -7.20 15.74 -19.10
CA LYS A 4 -8.35 15.18 -18.38
C LYS A 4 -8.70 13.73 -18.77
N THR A 5 -7.95 13.13 -19.69
CA THR A 5 -8.14 11.72 -20.05
C THR A 5 -7.85 10.85 -18.83
N LEU A 6 -8.83 10.04 -18.43
CA LEU A 6 -8.70 9.12 -17.30
C LEU A 6 -7.79 7.94 -17.65
N PHE A 7 -6.97 7.51 -16.70
CA PHE A 7 -6.12 6.33 -16.80
C PHE A 7 -6.03 5.58 -15.47
N TYR A 8 -5.73 4.29 -15.56
CA TYR A 8 -5.36 3.49 -14.40
C TYR A 8 -3.95 3.81 -13.96
N CYS A 9 -3.77 4.11 -12.67
CA CYS A 9 -2.47 4.35 -12.07
C CYS A 9 -1.63 3.06 -11.96
N GLY A 10 -2.25 1.89 -12.06
CA GLY A 10 -1.55 0.61 -11.89
C GLY A 10 -0.84 0.59 -10.53
N SER A 11 0.37 0.05 -10.46
CA SER A 11 1.10 -0.12 -9.19
C SER A 11 1.38 1.19 -8.43
N THR A 12 1.29 2.37 -9.06
CA THR A 12 1.46 3.64 -8.32
C THR A 12 0.28 3.93 -7.38
N THR A 13 -0.84 3.21 -7.52
CA THR A 13 -1.94 3.11 -6.55
C THR A 13 -1.44 2.83 -5.12
N LYS A 14 -0.34 2.09 -4.97
CA LYS A 14 0.24 1.79 -3.66
C LYS A 14 0.67 3.03 -2.90
N SER A 15 1.18 4.04 -3.61
CA SER A 15 1.57 5.31 -3.00
C SER A 15 0.34 6.06 -2.47
N PHE A 16 -0.77 6.09 -3.23
CA PHE A 16 -2.04 6.65 -2.77
C PHE A 16 -2.58 5.89 -1.55
N THR A 17 -2.46 4.57 -1.53
CA THR A 17 -2.89 3.73 -0.39
C THR A 17 -2.08 4.05 0.87
N ALA A 18 -0.76 4.21 0.73
CA ALA A 18 0.10 4.63 1.84
C ALA A 18 -0.23 6.05 2.31
N ALA A 19 -0.46 6.98 1.38
CA ALA A 19 -0.87 8.35 1.69
C ALA A 19 -2.22 8.39 2.44
N ALA A 20 -3.21 7.64 1.98
CA ALA A 20 -4.50 7.51 2.66
C ALA A 20 -4.35 6.94 4.07
N MET A 21 -3.54 5.89 4.23
CA MET A 21 -3.23 5.34 5.55
C MET A 21 -2.54 6.36 6.46
N SER A 22 -1.65 7.21 5.92
CA SER A 22 -1.03 8.28 6.67
C SER A 22 -2.04 9.28 7.24
N LEU A 23 -3.12 9.57 6.50
CA LEU A 23 -4.17 10.45 7.00
C LEU A 23 -4.94 9.82 8.17
N LEU A 24 -5.17 8.51 8.14
CA LEU A 24 -5.78 7.78 9.26
C LEU A 24 -4.86 7.77 10.48
N VAL A 25 -3.55 7.56 10.27
CA VAL A 25 -2.55 7.61 11.36
C VAL A 25 -2.45 9.00 11.97
N ASP A 26 -2.51 10.05 11.15
CA ASP A 26 -2.49 11.44 11.62
C ASP A 26 -3.78 11.81 12.40
N ASP A 27 -4.93 11.29 11.99
CA ASP A 27 -6.22 11.48 12.68
C ASP A 27 -6.40 10.49 13.84
N ASN A 28 -5.51 10.61 14.83
CA ASN A 28 -5.48 9.78 16.03
C ASN A 28 -6.70 10.01 16.96
N GLU A 29 -7.46 11.09 16.76
CA GLU A 29 -8.72 11.31 17.47
C GLU A 29 -9.81 10.36 16.95
N LYS A 30 -9.95 10.25 15.63
CA LYS A 30 -10.94 9.35 15.02
C LYS A 30 -10.46 7.91 14.92
N PHE A 31 -9.17 7.69 14.73
CA PHE A 31 -8.58 6.37 14.49
C PHE A 31 -7.41 6.04 15.45
N PRO A 32 -7.63 6.02 16.78
CA PRO A 32 -6.55 5.85 17.76
C PRO A 32 -5.80 4.52 17.63
N ASP A 33 -6.46 3.48 17.10
CA ASP A 33 -5.88 2.15 16.93
C ASP A 33 -5.05 2.02 15.64
N VAL A 34 -5.08 3.02 14.74
CA VAL A 34 -4.41 2.96 13.44
C VAL A 34 -3.06 3.66 13.54
N GLN A 35 -2.01 2.89 13.78
CA GLN A 35 -0.63 3.36 13.82
C GLN A 35 0.24 2.51 12.88
N TRP A 36 1.41 3.03 12.50
CA TRP A 36 2.32 2.30 11.58
C TRP A 36 2.72 0.91 12.11
N ASN A 37 2.88 0.78 13.43
CA ASN A 37 3.23 -0.46 14.11
C ASN A 37 1.99 -1.29 14.52
N THR A 38 0.77 -0.87 14.20
CA THR A 38 -0.45 -1.63 14.51
C THR A 38 -0.45 -2.95 13.72
N PRO A 39 -0.62 -4.11 14.38
CA PRO A 39 -0.85 -5.38 13.70
C PRO A 39 -2.14 -5.34 12.88
N ILE A 40 -2.11 -5.76 11.61
CA ILE A 40 -3.28 -5.70 10.72
C ILE A 40 -4.43 -6.58 11.26
N SER A 41 -4.09 -7.68 11.94
CA SER A 41 -5.05 -8.56 12.60
C SER A 41 -5.80 -7.89 13.76
N SER A 42 -5.30 -6.79 14.34
CA SER A 42 -6.07 -6.02 15.33
C SER A 42 -7.14 -5.14 14.69
N LEU A 43 -6.97 -4.78 13.41
CA LEU A 43 -7.92 -3.93 12.66
C LEU A 43 -9.04 -4.75 12.01
N ILE A 44 -8.72 -5.93 11.47
CA ILE A 44 -9.64 -6.78 10.68
C ILE A 44 -9.48 -8.28 10.97
N ARG A 45 -9.54 -8.66 12.25
CA ARG A 45 -9.24 -10.04 12.73
C ARG A 45 -10.07 -11.14 12.08
N ASP A 46 -11.33 -10.87 11.72
CA ASP A 46 -12.21 -11.87 11.11
C ASP A 46 -11.78 -12.27 9.69
N VAL A 47 -10.97 -11.42 9.04
CA VAL A 47 -10.54 -11.60 7.64
C VAL A 47 -9.03 -11.86 7.56
N PHE A 48 -8.23 -11.02 8.21
CA PHE A 48 -6.76 -11.06 8.13
C PHE A 48 -6.20 -12.16 9.02
N VAL A 49 -5.94 -13.30 8.40
CA VAL A 49 -5.27 -14.45 8.99
C VAL A 49 -4.23 -14.92 7.98
N LEU A 50 -3.01 -15.14 8.44
CA LEU A 50 -1.90 -15.66 7.64
C LEU A 50 -1.69 -17.15 7.95
N SER A 51 -0.97 -17.86 7.08
CA SER A 51 -0.67 -19.28 7.30
C SER A 51 0.18 -19.54 8.55
N ASP A 52 0.97 -18.55 8.97
CA ASP A 52 1.75 -18.58 10.20
C ASP A 52 1.03 -17.79 11.32
N PRO A 53 0.78 -18.40 12.49
CA PRO A 53 0.11 -17.73 13.61
C PRO A 53 0.90 -16.55 14.18
N TRP A 54 2.23 -16.64 14.22
CA TRP A 54 3.05 -15.53 14.71
C TRP A 54 2.97 -14.35 13.75
N ALA A 55 3.10 -14.59 12.44
CA ALA A 55 2.96 -13.53 11.44
C ALA A 55 1.57 -12.89 11.49
N THR A 56 0.51 -13.67 11.72
CA THR A 56 -0.85 -13.14 11.88
C THR A 56 -0.93 -12.09 12.99
N GLU A 57 -0.29 -12.32 14.13
CA GLU A 57 -0.34 -11.42 15.29
C GLU A 57 0.67 -10.26 15.23
N HIS A 58 1.70 -10.34 14.36
CA HIS A 58 2.84 -9.41 14.40
C HIS A 58 3.12 -8.64 13.11
N ILE A 59 2.49 -8.99 11.98
CA ILE A 59 2.60 -8.22 10.75
C ILE A 59 1.81 -6.91 10.87
N THR A 60 2.55 -5.81 10.75
CA THR A 60 2.04 -4.45 10.95
C THR A 60 1.64 -3.77 9.63
N VAL A 61 0.92 -2.64 9.75
CA VAL A 61 0.62 -1.74 8.63
C VAL A 61 1.91 -1.34 7.89
N GLU A 62 2.96 -0.97 8.61
CA GLU A 62 4.27 -0.64 8.04
C GLU A 62 4.88 -1.83 7.28
N ASP A 63 4.82 -3.04 7.85
CA ASP A 63 5.39 -4.23 7.21
C ASP A 63 4.71 -4.53 5.86
N ALA A 64 3.38 -4.37 5.79
CA ALA A 64 2.60 -4.55 4.58
C ALA A 64 2.91 -3.47 3.52
N LEU A 65 2.92 -2.19 3.92
CA LEU A 65 3.20 -1.06 3.00
C LEU A 65 4.63 -1.04 2.47
N SER A 66 5.56 -1.71 3.15
CA SER A 66 6.97 -1.78 2.76
C SER A 66 7.40 -3.12 2.16
N HIS A 67 6.45 -4.01 1.85
CA HIS A 67 6.70 -5.31 1.22
C HIS A 67 7.69 -6.20 2.01
N ARG A 68 7.61 -6.19 3.33
CA ARG A 68 8.54 -6.94 4.20
C ARG A 68 7.83 -7.95 5.09
N THR A 69 6.73 -8.51 4.62
CA THR A 69 5.89 -9.43 5.41
C THR A 69 6.32 -10.90 5.33
N GLY A 70 7.19 -11.26 4.38
CA GLY A 70 7.54 -12.65 4.09
C GLY A 70 6.53 -13.40 3.18
N TYR A 71 5.43 -12.73 2.80
CA TYR A 71 4.37 -13.26 1.94
C TYR A 71 4.48 -12.69 0.52
N PRO A 72 4.80 -13.51 -0.51
CA PRO A 72 5.02 -13.03 -1.86
C PRO A 72 3.69 -12.72 -2.57
N GLY A 73 3.76 -12.04 -3.72
CA GLY A 73 2.59 -11.35 -4.27
C GLY A 73 1.49 -12.17 -4.92
N HIS A 74 1.71 -13.44 -5.28
CA HIS A 74 0.72 -14.38 -5.85
C HIS A 74 -0.34 -13.70 -6.76
N THR A 75 0.10 -12.79 -7.64
CA THR A 75 -0.72 -11.75 -8.29
C THR A 75 -1.88 -12.27 -9.16
N MET A 76 -1.86 -13.54 -9.55
CA MET A 76 -2.96 -14.14 -10.31
C MET A 76 -4.16 -14.51 -9.43
N GLY A 77 -3.96 -14.68 -8.11
CA GLY A 77 -5.01 -15.12 -7.19
C GLY A 77 -5.94 -14.01 -6.67
N ILE A 78 -5.69 -12.74 -7.01
CA ILE A 78 -6.49 -11.59 -6.55
C ILE A 78 -7.52 -11.10 -7.57
N ASN A 79 -7.48 -11.57 -8.82
CA ASN A 79 -8.26 -10.95 -9.89
C ASN A 79 -9.77 -11.22 -9.74
N ASN A 80 -10.58 -10.20 -10.02
CA ASN A 80 -12.05 -10.25 -10.07
C ASN A 80 -12.67 -10.84 -8.78
N SER A 81 -12.05 -10.57 -7.64
CA SER A 81 -12.44 -11.12 -6.34
C SER A 81 -12.64 -9.98 -5.35
N ASP A 82 -13.66 -10.07 -4.52
CA ASP A 82 -13.93 -9.11 -3.45
C ASP A 82 -12.69 -8.92 -2.54
N PRO A 83 -12.33 -7.68 -2.13
CA PRO A 83 -11.17 -7.41 -1.28
C PRO A 83 -11.11 -8.30 -0.04
N ARG A 84 -12.26 -8.49 0.62
CA ARG A 84 -12.38 -9.32 1.82
C ARG A 84 -11.99 -10.76 1.51
N GLU A 85 -12.48 -11.31 0.40
CA GLU A 85 -12.15 -12.67 -0.01
C GLU A 85 -10.68 -12.80 -0.43
N CYS A 86 -10.12 -11.81 -1.12
CA CYS A 86 -8.69 -11.75 -1.41
C CYS A 86 -7.87 -11.78 -0.11
N THR A 87 -8.19 -10.94 0.87
CA THR A 87 -7.53 -10.94 2.17
C THR A 87 -7.69 -12.28 2.88
N ARG A 88 -8.89 -12.89 2.84
CA ARG A 88 -9.15 -14.18 3.48
C ARG A 88 -8.26 -15.30 2.95
N ARG A 89 -7.91 -15.28 1.66
CA ARG A 89 -7.03 -16.27 1.01
C ARG A 89 -5.59 -16.27 1.53
N LEU A 90 -5.13 -15.18 2.16
CA LEU A 90 -3.78 -15.10 2.75
C LEU A 90 -3.48 -16.25 3.72
N ARG A 91 -4.49 -16.79 4.41
CA ARG A 91 -4.36 -17.94 5.33
C ARG A 91 -3.86 -19.22 4.67
N HIS A 92 -3.96 -19.31 3.34
CA HIS A 92 -3.57 -20.47 2.55
C HIS A 92 -2.24 -20.27 1.81
N LEU A 93 -1.67 -19.06 1.83
CA LEU A 93 -0.42 -18.78 1.15
C LEU A 93 0.76 -19.13 2.05
N PRO A 94 1.78 -19.87 1.57
CA PRO A 94 2.95 -20.16 2.37
C PRO A 94 3.80 -18.90 2.56
N MET A 95 4.37 -18.74 3.76
CA MET A 95 5.42 -17.76 4.00
C MET A 95 6.70 -18.22 3.31
N SER A 96 7.41 -17.33 2.62
CA SER A 96 8.60 -17.66 1.83
C SER A 96 9.90 -17.05 2.35
N ALA A 97 9.80 -16.14 3.32
CA ALA A 97 10.92 -15.57 4.05
C ALA A 97 10.43 -15.14 5.44
N GLU A 98 11.33 -15.04 6.41
CA GLU A 98 10.98 -14.45 7.70
C GLU A 98 10.58 -12.98 7.53
N PRO A 99 9.59 -12.47 8.28
CA PRO A 99 9.21 -11.07 8.23
C PRO A 99 10.41 -10.14 8.44
N ARG A 100 10.45 -9.04 7.69
CA ARG A 100 11.45 -7.96 7.75
C ARG A 100 12.85 -8.33 7.25
N THR A 101 13.03 -9.53 6.70
CA THR A 101 14.34 -9.98 6.20
C THR A 101 14.54 -9.75 4.70
N VAL A 102 13.48 -9.93 3.90
CA VAL A 102 13.53 -9.85 2.44
C VAL A 102 12.41 -8.96 1.92
N TRP A 103 12.72 -8.09 0.96
CA TRP A 103 11.71 -7.33 0.22
C TRP A 103 11.01 -8.25 -0.79
N GLN A 104 9.69 -8.36 -0.69
CA GLN A 104 8.87 -9.20 -1.54
C GLN A 104 7.58 -8.48 -1.94
N TYR A 105 7.53 -8.02 -3.20
CA TYR A 105 6.36 -7.35 -3.74
C TYR A 105 5.08 -8.17 -3.55
N SER A 106 4.08 -7.57 -2.89
CA SER A 106 2.81 -8.23 -2.59
C SER A 106 1.61 -7.33 -2.77
N ASN A 107 0.76 -7.66 -3.75
CA ASN A 107 -0.52 -6.98 -3.94
C ASN A 107 -1.53 -7.36 -2.86
N TYR A 108 -1.52 -8.60 -2.36
CA TYR A 108 -2.43 -9.04 -1.31
C TYR A 108 -2.36 -8.18 -0.05
N MET A 109 -1.14 -7.77 0.35
CA MET A 109 -0.96 -6.93 1.54
C MET A 109 -1.57 -5.54 1.34
N PHE A 110 -1.47 -4.98 0.13
CA PHE A 110 -2.12 -3.71 -0.21
C PHE A 110 -3.64 -3.84 -0.33
N THR A 111 -4.14 -4.96 -0.89
CA THR A 111 -5.58 -5.26 -0.91
C THR A 111 -6.13 -5.39 0.51
N ALA A 112 -5.39 -6.03 1.42
CA ALA A 112 -5.77 -6.15 2.83
C ALA A 112 -5.85 -4.79 3.55
N LEU A 113 -4.92 -3.88 3.28
CA LEU A 113 -4.97 -2.52 3.83
C LEU A 113 -6.08 -1.68 3.21
N GLY A 114 -6.34 -1.84 1.90
CA GLY A 114 -7.51 -1.26 1.25
C GLY A 114 -8.80 -1.69 1.93
N HIS A 115 -8.97 -3.00 2.17
CA HIS A 115 -10.11 -3.54 2.89
C HIS A 115 -10.20 -3.04 4.34
N ALA A 116 -9.07 -2.97 5.06
CA ALA A 116 -9.04 -2.41 6.41
C ALA A 116 -9.55 -0.97 6.43
N MET A 117 -9.14 -0.13 5.48
CA MET A 117 -9.66 1.25 5.38
C MET A 117 -11.15 1.28 5.08
N GLU A 118 -11.68 0.40 4.22
CA GLU A 118 -13.12 0.30 3.96
C GLU A 118 -13.93 -0.13 5.20
N VAL A 119 -13.34 -0.90 6.12
CA VAL A 119 -13.98 -1.31 7.37
C VAL A 119 -13.92 -0.21 8.42
N LEU A 120 -12.79 0.50 8.50
CA LEU A 120 -12.53 1.50 9.52
C LEU A 120 -13.20 2.86 9.23
N THR A 121 -13.45 3.16 7.95
CA THR A 121 -13.93 4.47 7.52
C THR A 121 -15.35 4.41 6.97
N ASP A 122 -16.07 5.54 7.05
CA ASP A 122 -17.38 5.71 6.41
C ASP A 122 -17.27 6.08 4.92
N TYR A 123 -16.09 5.94 4.30
CA TYR A 123 -15.90 6.26 2.89
C TYR A 123 -16.63 5.25 2.00
N GLU A 124 -17.06 5.71 0.82
CA GLU A 124 -17.69 4.82 -0.15
C GLU A 124 -16.72 3.68 -0.52
N LYS A 125 -17.25 2.46 -0.46
CA LYS A 125 -16.55 1.26 -0.92
C LYS A 125 -16.18 1.40 -2.39
N PHE A 126 -15.21 0.61 -2.84
CA PHE A 126 -14.84 0.55 -4.24
C PHE A 126 -16.07 0.48 -5.18
N VAL A 127 -16.14 1.45 -6.10
CA VAL A 127 -17.22 1.56 -7.08
C VAL A 127 -16.69 1.11 -8.44
N LEU A 128 -17.38 0.15 -9.05
CA LEU A 128 -17.15 -0.20 -10.45
C LEU A 128 -17.58 0.96 -11.34
N VAL A 129 -16.65 1.46 -12.15
CA VAL A 129 -16.96 2.43 -13.18
C VAL A 129 -17.48 1.69 -14.42
N PRO A 130 -18.65 2.05 -14.97
CA PRO A 130 -19.17 1.41 -16.18
C PRO A 130 -18.15 1.44 -17.32
N HIS A 131 -18.05 0.33 -18.05
CA HIS A 131 -17.16 0.14 -19.21
C HIS A 131 -15.65 0.10 -18.90
N LEU A 132 -15.26 0.15 -17.63
CA LEU A 132 -13.90 -0.07 -17.18
C LEU A 132 -13.69 -1.55 -16.76
N PRO A 133 -12.51 -2.15 -17.02
CA PRO A 133 -12.17 -3.48 -16.53
C PRO A 133 -12.48 -3.69 -15.05
N ASP A 134 -13.01 -4.86 -14.71
CA ASP A 134 -13.25 -5.28 -13.33
C ASP A 134 -11.92 -5.32 -12.58
N GLY A 135 -11.77 -4.39 -11.65
CA GLY A 135 -10.58 -4.23 -10.84
C GLY A 135 -10.64 -4.89 -9.48
N ARG A 136 -11.73 -5.61 -9.17
CA ARG A 136 -11.96 -6.09 -7.81
C ARG A 136 -10.83 -6.98 -7.33
N GLY A 137 -10.38 -6.71 -6.11
CA GLY A 137 -9.26 -7.39 -5.43
C GLY A 137 -7.91 -6.68 -5.63
N ARG A 138 -7.87 -5.58 -6.38
CA ARG A 138 -6.67 -4.74 -6.61
C ARG A 138 -6.83 -3.30 -6.13
N GLU A 139 -7.85 -3.00 -5.35
CA GLU A 139 -8.27 -1.65 -4.94
C GLU A 139 -7.12 -0.84 -4.36
N GLY A 140 -6.46 -1.36 -3.31
CA GLY A 140 -5.28 -0.74 -2.71
C GLY A 140 -3.97 -0.98 -3.48
N ALA A 141 -3.98 -1.79 -4.53
CA ALA A 141 -2.77 -2.27 -5.19
C ALA A 141 -2.58 -1.75 -6.62
N GLY A 142 -3.65 -1.36 -7.32
CA GLY A 142 -3.64 -1.18 -8.77
C GLY A 142 -4.78 -0.36 -9.40
N MET A 143 -5.83 -0.01 -8.66
CA MET A 143 -7.09 0.45 -9.25
C MET A 143 -7.43 1.93 -9.06
N VAL A 144 -6.51 2.76 -8.53
CA VAL A 144 -6.75 4.22 -8.55
C VAL A 144 -6.83 4.67 -10.01
N ILE A 145 -7.90 5.40 -10.32
CA ILE A 145 -8.11 6.06 -11.61
C ILE A 145 -7.82 7.53 -11.40
N SER A 146 -7.00 8.11 -12.27
CA SER A 146 -6.64 9.52 -12.21
C SER A 146 -6.57 10.12 -13.60
N ASN A 147 -6.18 11.39 -13.68
CA ASN A 147 -5.82 12.11 -14.89
C ASN A 147 -4.51 12.87 -14.64
N VAL A 148 -3.97 13.55 -15.66
CA VAL A 148 -2.67 14.22 -15.54
C VAL A 148 -2.73 15.38 -14.53
N GLU A 149 -3.84 16.10 -14.46
CA GLU A 149 -4.02 17.25 -13.56
C GLU A 149 -4.06 16.81 -12.09
N ASP A 150 -4.76 15.72 -11.77
CA ASP A 150 -4.87 15.25 -10.39
C ASP A 150 -3.62 14.49 -9.94
N TYR A 151 -3.05 13.66 -10.81
CA TYR A 151 -1.81 12.95 -10.50
C TYR A 151 -0.64 13.90 -10.27
N SER A 152 -0.53 14.97 -11.08
CA SER A 152 0.52 15.99 -10.90
C SER A 152 0.36 16.77 -9.60
N ARG A 153 -0.87 17.05 -9.15
CA ARG A 153 -1.13 17.64 -7.83
C ARG A 153 -0.71 16.71 -6.68
N TYR A 154 -0.95 15.41 -6.82
CA TYR A 154 -0.48 14.43 -5.85
C TYR A 154 1.06 14.40 -5.79
N LEU A 155 1.74 14.37 -6.94
CA LEU A 155 3.21 14.44 -6.99
C LEU A 155 3.75 15.74 -6.39
N ASP A 156 3.14 16.88 -6.69
CA ASP A 156 3.49 18.18 -6.12
C ASP A 156 3.33 18.18 -4.58
N ALA A 157 2.28 17.54 -4.05
CA ALA A 157 2.13 17.39 -2.61
C ALA A 157 3.22 16.52 -1.98
N MET A 158 3.59 15.40 -2.62
CA MET A 158 4.65 14.52 -2.12
C MET A 158 6.03 15.17 -2.20
N LEU A 159 6.35 15.85 -3.31
CA LEU A 159 7.65 16.50 -3.53
C LEU A 159 7.87 17.66 -2.57
N TYR A 160 6.85 18.50 -2.36
CA TYR A 160 6.97 19.73 -1.58
C TYR A 160 6.33 19.65 -0.19
N GLU A 161 5.99 18.44 0.26
CA GLU A 161 5.42 18.16 1.58
C GLU A 161 4.19 19.00 1.91
N LYS A 162 3.31 19.16 0.91
CA LYS A 162 2.09 19.97 1.04
C LYS A 162 1.00 19.19 1.76
N PRO A 163 0.05 19.89 2.41
CA PRO A 163 -1.17 19.27 2.93
C PRO A 163 -1.94 18.51 1.82
N PRO A 164 -2.77 17.52 2.17
CA PRO A 164 -3.27 17.24 3.53
C PRO A 164 -2.38 16.33 4.40
N ILE A 165 -1.35 15.70 3.83
CA ILE A 165 -0.45 14.82 4.59
C ILE A 165 0.39 15.67 5.55
N SER A 166 0.46 15.27 6.83
CA SER A 166 1.26 16.00 7.80
C SER A 166 2.77 15.91 7.49
N LYS A 167 3.58 16.76 8.12
CA LYS A 167 5.04 16.68 8.00
C LYS A 167 5.59 15.34 8.51
N LEU A 168 4.99 14.78 9.56
CA LEU A 168 5.34 13.45 10.06
C LEU A 168 4.91 12.35 9.09
N GLY A 169 3.74 12.49 8.48
CA GLY A 169 3.27 11.62 7.40
C GLY A 169 4.25 11.58 6.23
N HIS A 170 4.64 12.74 5.69
CA HIS A 170 5.66 12.84 4.63
C HIS A 170 6.99 12.19 5.04
N THR A 171 7.45 12.43 6.26
CA THR A 171 8.66 11.81 6.80
C THR A 171 8.54 10.29 6.82
N ALA A 172 7.43 9.75 7.33
CA ALA A 172 7.19 8.31 7.41
C ALA A 172 7.13 7.67 6.03
N LEU A 173 6.39 8.29 5.10
CA LEU A 173 6.22 7.83 3.72
C LEU A 173 7.55 7.77 2.98
N LYS A 174 8.43 8.78 3.13
CA LYS A 174 9.73 8.86 2.43
C LYS A 174 10.83 8.00 3.06
N THR A 175 10.77 7.74 4.37
CA THR A 175 11.85 7.04 5.09
C THR A 175 12.06 5.61 4.56
N PRO A 176 13.28 5.25 4.13
CA PRO A 176 13.59 3.90 3.63
C PRO A 176 13.25 2.80 4.65
N ARG A 177 12.66 1.69 4.20
CA ARG A 177 12.37 0.51 5.03
C ARG A 177 13.09 -0.75 4.59
N MET A 178 13.27 -0.94 3.29
CA MET A 178 13.96 -2.09 2.72
C MET A 178 14.87 -1.64 1.59
N LEU A 179 16.06 -2.24 1.48
CA LEU A 179 16.87 -2.12 0.27
C LEU A 179 16.28 -2.99 -0.82
N LEU A 180 16.24 -2.46 -2.05
CA LEU A 180 15.88 -3.24 -3.22
C LEU A 180 17.11 -3.94 -3.79
N PRO A 181 16.95 -5.07 -4.48
CA PRO A 181 18.05 -5.70 -5.22
C PRO A 181 18.72 -4.69 -6.16
N LEU A 182 20.05 -4.80 -6.30
CA LEU A 182 20.85 -3.98 -7.20
C LEU A 182 20.32 -4.09 -8.64
N GLY A 183 20.23 -2.97 -9.35
CA GLY A 183 19.75 -2.90 -10.74
C GLY A 183 18.22 -2.96 -10.90
N SER A 184 17.44 -2.70 -9.85
CA SER A 184 15.98 -2.79 -9.90
C SER A 184 15.30 -1.67 -10.69
N VAL A 185 15.71 -0.40 -10.51
CA VAL A 185 15.06 0.74 -11.22
C VAL A 185 16.05 1.87 -11.56
N LEU A 186 16.80 2.38 -10.57
CA LEU A 186 17.80 3.43 -10.76
C LEU A 186 19.21 2.84 -10.79
N GLU A 187 20.16 3.56 -11.42
CA GLU A 187 21.56 3.15 -11.51
C GLU A 187 22.27 3.11 -10.13
N GLU A 188 21.73 3.82 -9.13
CA GLU A 188 22.24 3.87 -7.75
C GLU A 188 21.49 2.92 -6.78
N LEU A 189 21.82 2.97 -5.48
CA LEU A 189 21.13 2.21 -4.43
C LEU A 189 19.64 2.57 -4.39
N ASN A 190 18.80 1.58 -4.67
CA ASN A 190 17.34 1.70 -4.61
C ASN A 190 16.83 1.20 -3.26
N PHE A 191 15.81 1.86 -2.73
CA PHE A 191 15.12 1.42 -1.52
C PHE A 191 13.60 1.47 -1.71
N TYR A 192 12.90 0.76 -0.85
CA TYR A 192 11.45 0.81 -0.75
C TYR A 192 11.07 1.44 0.59
N SER A 193 10.19 2.43 0.52
CA SER A 193 9.61 3.10 1.69
C SER A 193 8.16 2.63 1.85
N LEU A 194 7.21 3.50 2.23
CA LEU A 194 5.80 3.11 2.32
C LEU A 194 5.11 3.32 0.98
N GLY A 195 4.86 2.22 0.26
CA GLY A 195 4.06 2.23 -0.99
C GLY A 195 4.77 2.78 -2.24
N TRP A 196 6.07 3.07 -2.17
CA TRP A 196 6.83 3.58 -3.31
C TRP A 196 8.33 3.30 -3.22
N ILE A 197 8.95 3.34 -4.39
CA ILE A 197 10.39 3.18 -4.60
C ILE A 197 11.02 4.56 -4.48
N GLY A 198 12.07 4.66 -3.66
CA GLY A 198 12.92 5.83 -3.57
C GLY A 198 14.35 5.49 -4.00
N GLY A 199 15.12 6.54 -4.23
CA GLY A 199 16.48 6.44 -4.72
C GLY A 199 17.38 7.48 -4.08
N THR A 200 18.68 7.24 -4.20
CA THR A 200 19.65 8.30 -3.99
C THR A 200 20.01 8.87 -5.36
N VAL A 201 20.06 10.19 -5.46
CA VAL A 201 20.58 10.88 -6.65
C VAL A 201 21.62 11.87 -6.15
N GLY A 202 22.90 11.63 -6.45
CA GLY A 202 23.99 12.53 -6.04
C GLY A 202 24.19 12.63 -4.52
N GLY A 203 23.90 11.55 -3.78
CA GLY A 203 24.06 11.50 -2.31
C GLY A 203 22.88 12.05 -1.51
N ILE A 204 21.80 12.49 -2.16
CA ILE A 204 20.57 12.98 -1.50
C ILE A 204 19.46 11.94 -1.67
N HIS A 205 18.82 11.55 -0.56
CA HIS A 205 17.65 10.67 -0.56
C HIS A 205 16.42 11.43 -1.08
N GLN A 206 15.80 10.93 -2.15
CA GLN A 206 14.58 11.47 -2.74
C GLN A 206 13.47 10.44 -2.80
#